data_AF-A0A811ZTI4-F1
#
_entry.id   AF-A0A811ZTI4-F1
#
_cell.length_a   1.000
_cell.length_b   1.000
_cell.length_c   1.000
_cell.angle_alpha   90.00
_cell.angle_beta   90.00
_cell.angle_gamma   90.00
#
_symmetry.space_group_name_H-M   'P 1'
#
loop_
_entity.id
_entity.type
_entity.pdbx_description
1 polymer ?
#
loop_
_entity_poly.entity_id
_entity_poly.type
_entity_poly.pdbx_seq_one_letter_code
_entity_poly.pdbx_strand_id
1 'polypeptide(L)'
;MAALRPLVKPKIIKKRTKKFIWHQSDRYVKIKCNWRKPRGIDNRLRRRFKGQILMPNTGYGSNKKTKHMLLSGFQKFLVHNSRSLIFSQCILREPQSHCGKSSPAGHQSHQSQCQDA
;
A
#
# COMPACT_ATOMS: atom_id res chain seq x y z
N MET A 1 21.76 -18.60 -5.71
CA MET A 1 21.61 -17.36 -6.52
C MET A 1 21.86 -16.15 -5.65
N ALA A 2 22.80 -15.27 -6.04
CA ALA A 2 23.09 -14.05 -5.29
C ALA A 2 21.93 -13.04 -5.46
N ALA A 3 21.33 -12.62 -4.34
CA ALA A 3 20.31 -11.59 -4.36
C ALA A 3 20.95 -10.23 -4.62
N LEU A 4 20.53 -9.54 -5.68
CA LEU A 4 20.95 -8.17 -5.94
C LEU A 4 20.54 -7.27 -4.76
N ARG A 5 21.51 -6.58 -4.17
CA ARG A 5 21.30 -5.64 -3.06
C ARG A 5 21.53 -4.21 -3.56
N PRO A 6 20.66 -3.26 -3.21
CA PRO A 6 20.88 -1.86 -3.56
C PRO A 6 22.07 -1.32 -2.78
N LEU A 7 22.84 -0.43 -3.41
CA LEU A 7 24.01 0.21 -2.78
C LEU A 7 23.60 1.10 -1.60
N VAL A 8 22.46 1.80 -1.72
CA VAL A 8 21.92 2.67 -0.68
C VAL A 8 20.52 2.20 -0.28
N LYS A 9 20.35 1.87 1.01
CA LYS A 9 19.07 1.46 1.58
C LYS A 9 18.60 2.51 2.60
N PRO A 10 17.74 3.48 2.22
CA PRO A 10 17.21 4.43 3.18
C PRO A 10 16.29 3.73 4.20
N LYS A 11 16.31 4.18 5.46
CA LYS A 11 15.43 3.67 6.52
C LYS A 11 13.97 3.99 6.19
N ILE A 12 13.17 2.96 5.94
CA ILE A 12 11.74 3.12 5.63
C ILE A 12 10.97 3.29 6.93
N ILE A 13 10.51 4.52 7.21
CA ILE A 13 9.62 4.81 8.33
C ILE A 13 8.17 4.80 7.83
N LYS A 14 7.31 3.95 8.41
CA LYS A 14 5.86 3.95 8.17
C LYS A 14 5.17 4.61 9.36
N LYS A 15 4.44 5.70 9.10
CA LYS A 15 3.69 6.43 10.15
C LYS A 15 2.52 5.62 10.74
N ARG A 16 1.99 4.67 9.96
CA ARG A 16 0.90 3.79 10.37
C ARG A 16 1.03 2.46 9.65
N THR A 17 0.92 1.37 10.41
CA THR A 17 0.96 0.00 9.88
C THR A 17 -0.44 -0.58 9.69
N LYS A 18 -1.37 -0.26 10.60
CA LYS A 18 -2.77 -0.73 10.55
C LYS A 18 -3.52 -0.11 9.36
N LYS A 19 -4.26 -0.95 8.63
CA LYS A 19 -5.15 -0.51 7.54
C LYS A 19 -6.26 0.40 8.08
N PHE A 20 -6.79 1.26 7.23
CA PHE A 20 -8.00 2.02 7.52
C PHE A 20 -9.20 1.15 7.17
N ILE A 21 -9.96 0.74 8.18
CA ILE A 21 -11.15 -0.11 8.04
C ILE A 21 -12.43 0.74 8.04
N TRP A 22 -13.48 0.25 7.40
CA TRP A 22 -14.79 0.90 7.50
C TRP A 22 -15.35 0.75 8.91
N HIS A 23 -16.08 1.76 9.38
CA HIS A 23 -16.81 1.72 10.64
C HIS A 23 -17.76 0.53 10.70
N GLN A 24 -17.74 -0.23 11.80
CA GLN A 24 -18.59 -1.40 12.05
C GLN A 24 -18.33 -2.61 11.14
N SER A 25 -17.23 -2.63 10.38
CA SER A 25 -16.86 -3.82 9.60
C SER A 25 -16.47 -5.01 10.47
N ASP A 26 -16.07 -4.75 11.72
CA ASP A 26 -15.81 -5.74 12.76
C ASP A 26 -17.09 -6.43 13.25
N ARG A 27 -18.22 -5.71 13.26
CA ARG A 27 -19.49 -6.22 13.81
C ARG A 27 -20.35 -6.96 12.79
N TYR A 28 -20.32 -6.53 11.53
CA TYR A 28 -21.24 -7.01 10.51
C TYR A 28 -20.52 -7.59 9.29
N VAL A 29 -20.80 -8.86 8.98
CA VAL A 29 -20.22 -9.57 7.82
C VAL A 29 -20.56 -8.88 6.48
N LYS A 30 -21.74 -8.24 6.38
CA LYS A 30 -22.16 -7.49 5.18
C LYS A 30 -21.28 -6.26 4.89
N ILE A 31 -20.60 -5.72 5.90
CA ILE A 31 -19.78 -4.51 5.80
C ILE A 31 -18.32 -4.92 5.55
N LYS A 32 -17.84 -4.72 4.32
CA LYS A 32 -16.44 -4.99 3.98
C LYS A 32 -15.50 -4.01 4.67
N CYS A 33 -14.29 -4.47 5.00
CA CYS A 33 -13.23 -3.68 5.64
C CYS A 33 -12.62 -2.56 4.76
N ASN A 34 -13.20 -2.26 3.60
CA ASN A 34 -12.69 -1.22 2.68
C ASN A 34 -13.09 0.17 3.17
N TRP A 35 -12.11 1.06 3.37
CA TRP A 35 -12.36 2.41 3.88
C TRP A 35 -13.46 3.17 3.11
N ARG A 36 -14.40 3.76 3.87
CA ARG A 36 -15.42 4.70 3.37
C ARG A 36 -15.54 5.88 4.34
N LYS A 37 -15.74 7.08 3.81
CA LYS A 37 -15.91 8.30 4.62
C LYS A 37 -17.32 8.31 5.24
N PRO A 38 -17.49 8.31 6.58
CA PRO A 38 -18.79 8.37 7.22
C PRO A 38 -19.48 9.71 6.94
N ARG A 39 -20.79 9.68 6.65
CA ARG A 39 -21.60 10.87 6.29
C ARG A 39 -22.72 11.21 7.27
N GLY A 40 -23.12 10.28 8.14
CA GLY A 40 -24.25 10.47 9.07
C GLY A 40 -24.07 11.64 10.05
N ILE A 41 -25.17 12.31 10.39
CA ILE A 41 -25.19 13.51 11.25
C ILE A 41 -24.63 13.23 12.65
N ASP A 42 -25.01 12.11 13.26
CA ASP A 42 -24.62 11.70 14.62
C ASP A 42 -23.43 10.74 14.66
N ASN A 43 -22.76 10.55 13.52
CA ASN A 43 -21.66 9.61 13.48
C ASN A 43 -20.45 10.11 14.30
N ARG A 44 -20.05 9.30 15.29
CA ARG A 44 -18.96 9.62 16.22
C ARG A 44 -17.59 9.77 15.54
N LEU A 45 -17.30 8.97 14.52
CA LEU A 45 -16.06 9.09 13.75
C LEU A 45 -16.00 10.40 12.97
N ARG A 46 -17.12 10.81 12.35
CA ARG A 46 -17.22 12.08 11.61
C ARG A 46 -16.91 13.28 12.51
N ARG A 47 -17.38 13.23 13.76
CA ARG A 47 -17.12 14.24 14.80
C ARG A 47 -15.76 14.10 15.50
N ARG A 48 -14.98 13.04 15.19
CA ARG A 48 -13.62 12.79 15.72
C ARG A 48 -13.54 12.67 17.26
N PHE A 49 -14.53 12.02 17.88
CA PHE A 49 -14.45 11.72 19.32
C PHE A 49 -13.25 10.81 19.65
N LYS A 50 -12.68 10.99 20.86
CA LYS A 50 -11.61 10.15 21.40
C LYS A 50 -12.06 8.68 21.49
N GLY A 51 -11.12 7.75 21.30
CA GLY A 51 -11.35 6.30 21.40
C GLY A 51 -11.96 5.67 20.14
N GLN A 52 -12.19 6.45 19.08
CA GLN A 52 -12.71 5.97 17.81
C GLN A 52 -11.61 5.75 16.77
N ILE A 53 -11.94 5.00 15.71
CA ILE A 53 -11.03 4.71 14.60
C ILE A 53 -10.58 6.02 13.93
N LEU A 54 -9.28 6.18 13.72
CA LEU A 54 -8.74 7.38 13.07
C LEU A 54 -9.08 7.40 11.57
N MET A 55 -9.51 8.57 11.08
CA MET A 55 -9.74 8.79 9.65
C MET A 55 -8.42 9.00 8.90
N PRO A 56 -8.33 8.59 7.63
CA PRO A 56 -7.18 8.91 6.78
C PRO A 56 -7.14 10.42 6.52
N ASN A 57 -5.93 10.96 6.61
CA ASN A 57 -5.60 12.35 6.34
C ASN A 57 -4.25 12.43 5.60
N THR A 58 -3.94 13.58 5.02
CA THR A 58 -2.67 13.82 4.32
C THR A 58 -1.44 13.67 5.23
N GLY A 59 -1.60 13.87 6.55
CA GLY A 59 -0.53 13.74 7.54
C GLY A 59 0.09 12.34 7.62
N TYR A 60 -0.65 11.29 7.27
CA TYR A 60 -0.11 9.92 7.18
C TYR A 60 0.75 9.66 5.94
N GLY A 61 0.92 10.63 5.04
CA GLY A 61 1.79 10.51 3.87
C GLY A 61 3.22 10.12 4.24
N SER A 62 3.76 9.09 3.57
CA SER A 62 5.17 8.68 3.71
C SER A 62 6.11 9.69 3.06
N ASN A 63 7.39 9.70 3.47
CA ASN A 63 8.43 10.51 2.84
C ASN A 63 8.46 10.24 1.32
N LYS A 64 8.56 11.30 0.51
CA LYS A 64 8.61 11.22 -0.96
C LYS A 64 9.71 10.27 -1.45
N LYS A 65 10.89 10.28 -0.82
CA LYS A 65 12.04 9.43 -1.19
C LYS A 65 11.80 7.93 -0.96
N THR A 66 11.01 7.57 0.05
CA THR A 66 10.74 6.17 0.45
C THR A 66 9.33 5.71 0.09
N LYS A 67 8.56 6.55 -0.60
CA LYS A 67 7.21 6.21 -1.08
C LYS A 67 7.35 5.10 -2.13
N HIS A 68 6.49 4.08 -2.08
CA HIS A 68 6.48 2.93 -2.99
C HIS A 68 7.72 2.01 -3.00
N MET A 69 8.71 2.26 -2.15
CA MET A 69 9.88 1.39 -1.98
C MET A 69 9.51 0.10 -1.22
N LEU A 70 10.05 -1.03 -1.69
CA LEU A 70 9.98 -2.34 -1.04
C LEU A 70 10.98 -2.46 0.10
N LEU A 71 10.80 -3.46 0.96
CA LEU A 71 11.77 -3.77 2.02
C LEU A 71 13.14 -4.22 1.48
N SER A 72 13.17 -4.73 0.25
CA SER A 72 14.41 -5.02 -0.48
C SER A 72 15.19 -3.76 -0.89
N GLY A 73 14.58 -2.57 -0.78
CA GLY A 73 15.15 -1.28 -1.18
C GLY A 73 14.93 -0.90 -2.65
N PHE A 74 14.27 -1.78 -3.41
CA PHE A 74 13.89 -1.53 -4.80
C PHE A 74 12.48 -0.92 -4.88
N GLN A 75 12.21 -0.10 -5.91
CA GLN A 75 10.82 0.22 -6.27
C GLN A 75 10.28 -0.81 -7.26
N LYS A 76 9.00 -1.16 -7.11
CA LYS A 76 8.33 -2.15 -7.96
C LYS A 76 7.72 -1.48 -9.18
N PHE A 77 7.98 -2.05 -10.36
CA PHE A 77 7.30 -1.69 -11.60
C PHE A 77 6.62 -2.93 -12.20
N LEU A 78 5.44 -2.70 -12.77
CA LEU A 78 4.69 -3.71 -13.50
C LEU A 78 5.14 -3.64 -14.97
N VAL A 79 5.60 -4.76 -15.51
CA VAL A 79 6.06 -4.86 -16.90
C VAL A 79 5.11 -5.79 -17.64
N HIS A 80 4.52 -5.30 -18.73
CA HIS A 80 3.62 -6.08 -19.58
C HIS A 80 4.32 -6.70 -20.78
N ASN A 81 5.18 -5.95 -21.47
CA ASN A 81 5.83 -6.36 -22.72
C ASN A 81 7.35 -6.14 -22.69
N SER A 82 8.10 -6.86 -23.53
CA SER A 82 9.56 -6.71 -23.67
C SER A 82 9.98 -5.29 -24.07
N ARG A 83 9.19 -4.60 -24.90
CA ARG A 83 9.42 -3.19 -25.26
C ARG A 83 9.30 -2.23 -24.06
N SER A 84 8.48 -2.57 -23.07
CA SER A 84 8.35 -1.81 -21.82
C SER A 84 9.60 -1.91 -20.94
N LEU A 85 10.38 -3.00 -21.06
CA LEU A 85 11.65 -3.14 -20.33
C LEU A 85 12.67 -2.13 -20.86
N ILE A 86 12.82 -2.05 -22.17
CA ILE A 86 13.74 -1.13 -22.85
C ILE A 86 13.36 0.33 -22.53
N PHE A 87 12.07 0.66 -22.61
CA PHE A 87 11.61 2.00 -22.29
C PHE A 87 11.82 2.35 -20.81
N SER A 88 11.63 1.39 -19.90
CA SER A 88 11.92 1.59 -18.47
C SER A 88 13.41 1.81 -18.21
N GLN A 89 14.30 1.11 -18.93
CA GLN A 89 15.75 1.31 -18.86
C GLN A 89 16.15 2.72 -19.31
N CYS A 90 15.51 3.27 -20.34
CA CYS A 90 15.84 4.58 -20.91
C CYS A 90 15.30 5.78 -20.11
N ILE A 91 14.11 5.67 -19.51
CA ILE A 91 13.54 6.75 -18.67
C ILE A 91 14.34 6.91 -17.37
N LEU A 92 14.90 5.81 -16.85
CA LEU A 92 15.57 5.76 -15.56
C LEU A 92 17.07 6.02 -15.73
N ARG A 93 17.43 7.29 -15.95
CA ARG A 93 18.83 7.75 -16.06
C ARG A 93 19.60 7.82 -14.73
N GLU A 94 18.92 7.58 -13.60
CA GLU A 94 19.53 7.40 -12.29
C GLU A 94 19.56 5.91 -11.90
N PRO A 95 20.65 5.38 -11.30
CA PRO A 95 20.71 4.00 -10.87
C PRO A 95 19.90 3.81 -9.58
N GLN A 96 18.59 4.04 -9.63
CA GLN A 96 17.69 3.50 -8.64
C GLN A 96 17.37 2.09 -9.06
N SER A 97 17.94 1.16 -8.30
CA SER A 97 17.78 -0.26 -8.53
C SER A 97 16.29 -0.61 -8.40
N HIS A 98 15.67 -1.02 -9.50
CA HIS A 98 14.23 -1.34 -9.58
C HIS A 98 14.02 -2.82 -9.89
N CYS A 99 12.97 -3.42 -9.33
CA CYS A 99 12.63 -4.83 -9.59
C CYS A 99 11.33 -4.93 -10.39
N GLY A 100 11.39 -5.64 -11.52
CA GLY A 100 10.22 -5.94 -12.34
C GLY A 100 9.39 -7.08 -11.72
N LYS A 101 8.08 -6.93 -11.71
CA LYS A 101 7.16 -8.06 -11.51
C LYS A 101 6.45 -8.32 -12.83
N SER A 102 6.55 -9.55 -13.34
CA SER A 102 5.72 -10.01 -14.45
C SER A 102 4.27 -10.11 -13.99
N SER A 103 3.35 -9.79 -14.90
CA SER A 103 1.92 -9.87 -14.60
C SER A 103 1.52 -11.33 -14.37
N PRO A 104 0.92 -11.70 -13.22
CA PRO A 104 0.36 -13.03 -13.04
C PRO A 104 -0.85 -13.19 -13.97
N ALA A 105 -0.94 -14.33 -14.67
CA ALA A 105 -2.15 -14.72 -15.39
C ALA A 105 -3.30 -14.85 -14.37
N GLY A 106 -4.47 -14.30 -14.71
CA GLY A 106 -5.56 -14.05 -13.77
C GLY A 106 -6.00 -15.27 -12.96
N HIS A 107 -5.73 -15.25 -11.66
CA HIS A 107 -6.36 -16.13 -10.68
C HIS A 107 -7.43 -15.37 -9.91
N GLN A 108 -8.67 -15.89 -9.93
CA GLN A 108 -9.77 -15.37 -9.13
C GLN A 108 -9.47 -15.55 -7.63
N SER A 109 -9.36 -14.46 -6.90
CA SER A 109 -9.12 -14.49 -5.44
C SER A 109 -10.43 -14.69 -4.69
N HIS A 110 -10.59 -15.84 -4.04
CA HIS A 110 -11.56 -16.02 -2.95
C HIS A 110 -11.21 -15.08 -1.78
N GLN A 111 -12.23 -14.42 -1.21
CA GLN A 111 -12.09 -13.53 -0.05
C GLN A 111 -11.70 -14.36 1.18
N SER A 112 -10.43 -14.30 1.57
CA SER A 112 -9.99 -14.81 2.88
C SER A 112 -10.44 -13.86 3.98
N GLN A 113 -11.12 -14.44 4.97
CA GLN A 113 -11.63 -13.78 6.17
C GLN A 113 -10.46 -13.19 6.95
N CYS A 114 -10.59 -11.93 7.38
CA CYS A 114 -9.66 -11.32 8.32
C CYS A 114 -10.02 -11.84 9.72
N GLN A 115 -9.35 -12.89 10.19
CA GLN A 115 -9.14 -13.10 11.61
C GLN A 115 -7.78 -12.53 11.96
N ASP A 116 -7.73 -11.65 12.97
CA ASP A 116 -6.65 -11.57 13.96
C ASP A 116 -6.88 -10.37 14.91
N ALA A 117 -6.87 -10.70 16.21
CA ALA A 117 -7.03 -9.93 17.44
C ALA A 117 -8.46 -9.63 17.90
#